data_AF-A0A4E0RAA0-F1
#
_entry.id   AF-A0A4E0RAA0-F1
#
_cell.length_a   1.000
_cell.length_b   1.000
_cell.length_c   1.000
_cell.angle_alpha   90.00
_cell.angle_beta   90.00
_cell.angle_gamma   90.00
#
_symmetry.space_group_name_H-M   'P 1'
#
loop_
_entity.id
_entity.type
_entity.pdbx_description
1 polymer ?
#
loop_
_entity_poly.entity_id
_entity_poly.type
_entity_poly.pdbx_seq_one_letter_code
_entity_poly.pdbx_strand_id
1 'polypeptide(L)'
;MEDAYSRTAGDILKFYSTSEENGLSDKQVGVLLKEYGYNELPPEESKPLWRLVLEQFDELLVKILLLAATISFVSVTQPCLSFRS
;
A
#
# COMPACT_ATOMS: atom_id res chain seq x y z
N MET A 1 -17.83 -19.90 2.58
CA MET A 1 -18.01 -20.96 3.60
C MET A 1 -16.76 -21.00 4.46
N GLU A 2 -16.81 -20.50 5.69
CA GLU A 2 -15.62 -20.34 6.56
C GLU A 2 -15.19 -21.67 7.24
N ASP A 3 -16.15 -22.56 7.53
CA ASP A 3 -15.91 -23.82 8.24
C ASP A 3 -15.76 -25.05 7.31
N ALA A 4 -15.23 -24.87 6.11
CA ALA A 4 -15.10 -25.95 5.12
C ALA A 4 -14.28 -27.15 5.64
N TYR A 5 -13.33 -26.90 6.54
CA TYR A 5 -12.46 -27.91 7.15
C TYR A 5 -13.20 -28.92 8.07
N SER A 6 -14.39 -28.58 8.54
CA SER A 6 -15.18 -29.41 9.45
C SER A 6 -16.24 -30.27 8.76
N ARG A 7 -16.34 -30.18 7.42
CA ARG A 7 -17.43 -30.76 6.62
C ARG A 7 -16.93 -31.86 5.69
N THR A 8 -17.83 -32.80 5.37
CA THR A 8 -17.52 -33.88 4.42
C THR A 8 -17.52 -33.36 2.99
N ALA A 9 -16.71 -33.96 2.10
CA ALA A 9 -16.62 -33.57 0.70
C ALA A 9 -18.00 -33.50 -0.01
N GLY A 10 -18.90 -34.45 0.29
CA GLY A 10 -20.27 -34.44 -0.24
C GLY A 10 -21.12 -33.24 0.19
N ASP A 11 -20.90 -32.71 1.40
CA ASP A 11 -21.61 -31.50 1.88
C ASP A 11 -21.07 -30.23 1.21
N ILE A 12 -19.77 -30.19 0.92
CA ILE A 12 -19.12 -29.09 0.20
C ILE A 12 -19.61 -29.05 -1.25
N LEU A 13 -19.66 -30.22 -1.91
CA LEU A 13 -20.17 -30.36 -3.28
C LEU A 13 -21.64 -29.92 -3.38
N LYS A 14 -22.47 -30.29 -2.39
CA LYS A 14 -23.86 -29.81 -2.30
C LYS A 14 -23.95 -28.30 -2.05
N PHE A 15 -23.13 -27.76 -1.16
CA PHE A 15 -23.13 -26.33 -0.84
C PHE A 15 -22.85 -25.47 -2.08
N TYR A 16 -21.85 -25.85 -2.89
CA TYR A 16 -21.53 -25.16 -4.14
C TYR A 16 -22.34 -25.64 -5.35
N SER A 17 -23.26 -26.59 -5.17
CA SER A 17 -24.05 -27.20 -6.24
C SER A 17 -23.19 -27.60 -7.45
N THR A 18 -22.05 -28.22 -7.17
CA THR A 18 -21.03 -28.61 -8.14
C THR A 18 -20.84 -30.12 -8.12
N SER A 19 -20.45 -30.69 -9.27
CA SER A 19 -20.09 -32.11 -9.37
C SER A 19 -18.57 -32.26 -9.40
N GLU A 20 -18.07 -33.39 -8.88
CA GLU A 20 -16.63 -33.67 -8.89
C GLU A 20 -16.08 -33.90 -10.30
N GLU A 21 -16.90 -34.46 -11.21
CA GLU A 21 -16.50 -34.78 -12.58
C GLU A 21 -16.54 -33.59 -13.54
N ASN A 22 -17.52 -32.67 -13.37
CA ASN A 22 -17.79 -31.59 -14.32
C ASN A 22 -17.51 -30.19 -13.76
N GLY A 23 -17.23 -30.06 -12.46
CA GLY A 23 -16.96 -28.78 -11.82
C GLY A 23 -18.14 -27.79 -11.90
N LEU A 24 -17.81 -26.50 -11.82
CA LEU A 24 -18.78 -25.41 -11.91
C LEU A 24 -19.08 -25.04 -13.36
N SER A 25 -20.34 -24.71 -13.65
CA SER A 25 -20.73 -24.16 -14.95
C SER A 25 -20.29 -22.70 -15.12
N ASP A 26 -20.08 -22.25 -16.37
CA ASP A 26 -19.71 -20.86 -16.68
C ASP A 26 -20.69 -19.82 -16.11
N LYS A 27 -21.98 -20.18 -16.02
CA LYS A 27 -23.01 -19.33 -15.40
C LYS A 27 -22.79 -19.17 -13.90
N GLN A 28 -22.44 -20.25 -13.20
CA GLN A 28 -22.13 -20.21 -11.77
C GLN A 28 -20.83 -19.44 -11.52
N VAL A 29 -19.81 -19.63 -12.36
CA VAL A 29 -18.56 -18.86 -12.29
C VAL A 29 -18.83 -17.36 -12.40
N GLY A 30 -19.68 -16.94 -13.34
CA GLY A 30 -20.03 -15.52 -13.50
C GLY A 30 -20.81 -14.92 -12.31
N VAL A 31 -21.63 -15.71 -11.63
CA VAL A 31 -22.34 -15.29 -10.41
C VAL A 31 -21.36 -15.18 -9.23
N LEU A 32 -20.54 -16.21 -9.02
CA LEU A 32 -19.54 -16.24 -7.95
C LEU A 32 -18.49 -15.15 -8.12
N LEU A 33 -18.06 -14.87 -9.36
CA LEU A 33 -17.10 -13.80 -9.64
C LEU A 33 -17.67 -12.41 -9.29
N LYS A 34 -18.98 -12.21 -9.45
CA LYS A 34 -19.65 -10.96 -9.04
C LYS A 34 -19.83 -10.86 -7.53
N GLU A 35 -20.03 -11.98 -6.85
CA GLU A 35 -20.28 -12.04 -5.41
C GLU A 35 -18.99 -11.98 -4.58
N TYR A 36 -17.97 -12.72 -4.99
CA TYR A 36 -16.70 -12.87 -4.26
C TYR A 36 -15.55 -12.04 -4.85
N GLY A 37 -15.70 -11.53 -6.09
CA GLY A 37 -14.64 -10.84 -6.80
C GLY A 37 -13.57 -11.79 -7.34
N TYR A 38 -12.52 -11.22 -7.92
CA TYR A 38 -11.34 -11.99 -8.30
C TYR A 38 -10.59 -12.45 -7.06
N ASN A 39 -10.06 -13.67 -7.10
CA ASN A 39 -9.21 -14.21 -6.04
C ASN A 39 -7.80 -13.60 -6.11
N GLU A 40 -7.73 -12.27 -5.98
CA GLU A 40 -6.51 -11.48 -5.95
C GLU A 40 -6.42 -10.72 -4.62
N LEU A 41 -5.23 -10.74 -4.02
CA LEU A 41 -4.97 -9.90 -2.86
C LEU A 41 -4.92 -8.46 -3.35
N PRO A 42 -5.64 -7.52 -2.73
CA PRO A 42 -5.57 -6.12 -3.12
C PRO A 42 -4.09 -5.69 -3.05
N PRO A 43 -3.53 -5.14 -4.13
CA PRO A 43 -2.15 -4.69 -4.11
C PRO A 43 -2.01 -3.59 -3.06
N GLU A 44 -0.99 -3.68 -2.21
CA GLU A 44 -0.67 -2.56 -1.32
C GLU A 44 -0.40 -1.33 -2.17
N GLU A 45 -1.02 -0.19 -1.82
CA GLU A 45 -0.73 1.07 -2.47
C GLU A 45 0.75 1.42 -2.26
N SER A 46 1.58 1.16 -3.27
CA SER A 46 2.98 1.56 -3.23
C SER A 46 3.08 3.06 -3.01
N LYS A 47 3.67 3.48 -1.88
CA LYS A 47 3.96 4.89 -1.65
C LYS A 47 4.88 5.38 -2.79
N PRO A 48 4.60 6.54 -3.41
CA PRO A 48 5.46 7.05 -4.47
C PRO A 48 6.82 7.48 -3.91
N LEU A 49 7.89 7.33 -4.70
CA LEU A 49 9.28 7.58 -4.27
C LEU A 49 9.49 8.99 -3.68
N TRP A 50 8.83 10.01 -4.22
CA TRP A 50 8.91 11.38 -3.69
C TRP A 50 8.43 11.48 -2.24
N ARG A 51 7.43 10.66 -1.87
CA ARG A 51 6.86 10.66 -0.51
C ARG A 51 7.83 10.03 0.48
N LEU A 52 8.55 8.99 0.06
CA LEU A 52 9.62 8.36 0.84
C LEU A 52 10.81 9.30 1.04
N VAL A 53 11.11 10.15 0.05
CA VAL A 53 12.15 11.19 0.17
C VAL A 53 11.72 12.25 1.17
N LEU A 54 10.49 12.78 1.07
CA LEU A 54 9.98 13.78 2.03
C LEU A 54 9.90 13.24 3.47
N GLU A 55 9.56 11.96 3.64
CA GLU A 55 9.52 11.29 4.96
C GLU A 55 10.89 11.31 5.65
N GLN A 56 12.00 11.21 4.90
CA GLN A 56 13.37 11.32 5.43
C GLN A 56 13.76 12.75 5.83
N PHE A 57 13.22 13.77 5.17
CA PHE A 57 13.47 15.17 5.54
C PHE A 57 12.76 15.59 6.84
N ASP A 58 11.74 14.83 7.29
CA ASP A 58 10.95 15.14 8.49
C ASP A 58 11.62 14.65 9.79
N GLU A 59 12.78 13.99 9.71
CA GLU A 59 13.55 13.59 10.87
C GLU A 59 14.08 14.77 11.69
N LEU A 60 14.12 14.61 13.01
CA LEU A 60 14.54 15.64 13.96
C LEU A 60 15.97 16.15 13.67
N LEU A 61 16.88 15.26 13.26
CA LEU A 61 18.25 15.63 12.90
C LEU A 61 18.31 16.50 11.64
N VAL A 62 17.55 16.14 10.59
CA VAL A 62 17.50 16.91 9.34
C VAL A 62 16.87 18.28 9.56
N LYS A 63 15.83 18.37 10.39
CA LYS A 63 15.22 19.64 10.80
C LYS A 63 16.21 20.58 11.48
N ILE A 64 17.02 20.07 12.41
CA ILE A 64 18.06 20.88 13.08
C ILE A 64 19.12 21.33 12.05
N LEU A 65 19.50 20.45 11.12
CA LEU A 65 20.46 20.79 10.07
C LEU A 65 19.93 21.85 9.10
N LEU A 66 18.65 21.77 8.72
CA LEU A 66 17.97 22.78 7.90
C LEU A 66 17.85 24.11 8.65
N LEU A 67 17.58 24.09 9.97
CA LEU A 67 17.60 25.30 10.80
C LEU A 67 19.00 25.93 10.84
N ALA A 68 20.04 25.13 11.05
CA ALA A 68 21.42 25.61 11.01
C ALA A 68 21.79 26.17 9.63
N ALA A 69 21.38 25.49 8.56
CA ALA A 69 21.61 25.92 7.18
C ALA A 69 20.87 27.22 6.85
N THR A 70 19.62 27.40 7.31
CA THR A 70 18.87 28.65 7.11
C THR A 70 19.47 29.80 7.89
N ILE A 71 19.87 29.60 9.15
CA ILE A 71 20.60 30.61 9.94
C ILE A 71 21.93 30.94 9.27
N SER A 72 22.69 29.93 8.84
CA SER A 72 23.96 30.12 8.13
C SER A 72 23.75 30.85 6.81
N PHE A 73 22.72 30.50 6.04
CA PHE A 73 22.41 31.18 4.79
C PHE A 73 22.08 32.65 5.03
N VAL A 74 21.22 32.97 5.99
CA VAL A 74 20.86 34.36 6.34
C VAL A 74 22.06 35.12 6.91
N SER A 75 22.84 34.51 7.80
CA SER A 75 24.01 35.12 8.44
C SER A 75 25.19 35.30 7.48
N VAL A 76 25.45 34.35 6.57
CA VAL A 76 26.51 34.45 5.56
C VAL A 76 26.13 35.39 4.42
N THR A 77 24.84 35.52 4.11
CA THR A 77 24.36 36.51 3.12
C THR A 77 24.24 37.93 3.68
N GLN A 78 24.52 38.17 4.97
CA GLN A 78 24.65 39.49 5.57
C GLN A 78 25.98 39.66 6.34
N PRO A 79 26.91 40.57 6.00
CA PRO A 79 27.17 41.29 4.76
C PRO A 79 28.66 41.16 4.35
N CYS A 80 28.94 40.54 3.20
CA CYS A 80 30.19 40.81 2.48
C CYS A 80 30.26 42.30 2.00
N LEU A 81 29.19 43.08 2.21
CA LEU A 81 29.07 44.49 1.87
C LEU A 81 29.64 45.47 2.93
N SER A 82 30.01 45.04 4.15
CA SER A 82 30.43 45.97 5.21
C SER A 82 31.90 45.90 5.64
N PHE A 83 32.67 44.88 5.22
CA PHE A 83 34.10 44.75 5.63
C PHE A 83 35.09 45.11 4.51
N ARG A 84 34.62 45.80 3.46
CA ARG A 84 35.45 46.40 2.42
C ARG A 84 35.17 47.90 2.28
N SER A 85 35.32 48.62 3.39
CA SER A 85 35.59 50.06 3.43
C SER A 85 36.63 50.34 4.50
#